data_AF-A0A9N9DZI7-F1
#
_entry.id   AF-A0A9N9DZI7-F1
#
_cell.length_a   1.000
_cell.length_b   1.000
_cell.length_c   1.000
_cell.angle_alpha   90.00
_cell.angle_beta   90.00
_cell.angle_gamma   90.00
#
_symmetry.space_group_name_H-M   'P 1'
#
loop_
_entity.id
_entity.type
_entity.pdbx_description
1 polymer ?
#
loop_
_entity_poly.entity_id
_entity_poly.type
_entity_poly.pdbx_seq_one_letter_code
_entity_poly.pdbx_strand_id
1 'polypeptide(L)'
;MDLHFAQFYHQKKLINNEIEDLEILSLYQKQQEKFVKNKNPVKGDNAANKVKYEIMVRDAIIALKEPNGSLRQAIKDFLINTYKLPDRSSTNKRFRMAINKGIEKGIFYLPAGPKGPVKLTNEHKIKKEEPDNEELLVSLSNGQRGTI
;
A
#
# COMPACT_ATOMS: atom_id res chain seq x y z
N MET A 1 -60.29 -16.67 23.37
CA MET A 1 -58.86 -16.54 23.05
C MET A 1 -58.77 -16.07 21.62
N ASP A 2 -58.63 -14.76 21.44
CA ASP A 2 -58.95 -14.09 20.19
C ASP A 2 -57.92 -14.39 19.10
N LEU A 3 -58.40 -14.98 18.01
CA LEU A 3 -57.62 -15.35 16.82
C LEU A 3 -56.85 -14.15 16.23
N HIS A 4 -57.33 -12.94 16.50
CA HIS A 4 -56.71 -11.68 16.09
C HIS A 4 -55.42 -11.35 16.86
N PHE A 5 -55.33 -11.74 18.14
CA PHE A 5 -54.15 -11.49 18.96
C PHE A 5 -52.97 -12.39 18.56
N ALA A 6 -53.25 -13.64 18.16
CA ALA A 6 -52.23 -14.59 17.71
C ALA A 6 -51.59 -14.20 16.36
N GLN A 7 -52.39 -13.67 15.41
CA GLN A 7 -51.86 -13.13 14.14
C GLN A 7 -50.97 -11.90 14.37
N PHE A 8 -51.36 -11.02 15.29
CA PHE A 8 -50.55 -9.85 15.65
C PHE A 8 -49.21 -10.22 16.28
N TYR A 9 -49.18 -11.22 17.16
CA TYR A 9 -47.93 -11.71 17.76
C TYR A 9 -47.03 -12.42 16.75
N HIS A 10 -47.59 -13.13 15.78
CA HIS A 10 -46.80 -13.78 14.74
C HIS A 10 -46.23 -12.74 13.76
N GLN A 11 -47.00 -11.71 13.42
CA GLN A 11 -46.55 -10.59 12.58
C GLN A 11 -45.47 -9.76 13.29
N LYS A 12 -45.62 -9.44 14.58
CA LYS A 12 -44.56 -8.79 15.39
C LYS A 12 -43.29 -9.64 15.51
N LYS A 13 -43.42 -10.96 15.64
CA LYS A 13 -42.26 -11.87 15.72
C LYS A 13 -41.49 -11.97 14.40
N LEU A 14 -42.17 -11.85 13.26
CA LEU A 14 -41.55 -11.79 11.95
C LEU A 14 -40.86 -10.43 11.69
N ILE A 15 -41.48 -9.33 12.12
CA ILE A 15 -40.93 -7.97 12.00
C ILE A 15 -39.65 -7.78 12.83
N ASN A 16 -39.57 -8.38 14.02
CA ASN A 16 -38.40 -8.22 14.91
C ASN A 16 -37.15 -8.95 14.39
N ASN A 17 -37.29 -10.04 13.64
CA ASN A 17 -36.16 -10.75 13.03
C ASN A 17 -35.57 -9.97 11.83
N GLU A 18 -36.39 -9.27 11.03
CA GLU A 18 -35.89 -8.43 9.93
C GLU A 18 -35.17 -7.16 10.43
N ILE A 19 -35.55 -6.65 11.61
CA ILE A 19 -34.91 -5.48 12.21
C ILE A 19 -33.49 -5.83 12.70
N GLU A 20 -33.29 -7.02 13.27
CA GLU A 20 -31.96 -7.50 13.70
C GLU A 20 -31.02 -7.76 12.49
N ASP A 21 -31.55 -8.24 11.36
CA ASP A 21 -30.77 -8.48 10.14
C ASP A 21 -30.32 -7.17 9.45
N LEU A 22 -31.16 -6.13 9.49
CA LEU A 22 -30.78 -4.80 8.99
C LEU A 22 -29.75 -4.10 9.89
N GLU A 23 -29.85 -4.26 11.21
CA GLU A 23 -28.84 -3.74 12.14
C GLU A 23 -27.47 -4.39 11.91
N ILE A 24 -27.43 -5.72 11.69
CA ILE A 24 -26.19 -6.45 11.40
C ILE A 24 -25.58 -6.02 10.06
N LEU A 25 -26.39 -5.82 9.01
CA LEU A 25 -25.91 -5.31 7.72
C LEU A 25 -25.37 -3.88 7.81
N SER A 26 -26.03 -3.00 8.58
CA SER A 26 -25.57 -1.64 8.83
C SER A 26 -24.27 -1.62 9.66
N LEU A 27 -24.14 -2.51 10.64
CA LEU A 27 -22.92 -2.68 11.44
C LEU A 27 -21.79 -3.22 10.58
N TYR A 28 -22.08 -4.15 9.66
CA TYR A 28 -21.11 -4.69 8.73
C TYR A 28 -20.64 -3.62 7.71
N GLN A 29 -21.55 -2.80 7.17
CA GLN A 29 -21.20 -1.64 6.34
C GLN A 29 -20.39 -0.58 7.13
N LYS A 30 -20.80 -0.27 8.35
CA LYS A 30 -20.09 0.68 9.23
C LYS A 30 -18.71 0.16 9.65
N GLN A 31 -18.54 -1.16 9.79
CA GLN A 31 -17.24 -1.79 9.98
C GLN A 31 -16.39 -1.67 8.71
N GLN A 32 -16.93 -1.95 7.51
CA GLN A 32 -16.21 -1.74 6.25
C GLN A 32 -15.77 -0.28 6.07
N GLU A 33 -16.61 0.70 6.44
CA GLU A 33 -16.23 2.11 6.42
C GLU A 33 -15.11 2.45 7.42
N LYS A 34 -15.09 1.82 8.60
CA LYS A 34 -14.00 2.01 9.59
C LYS A 34 -12.67 1.45 9.07
N PHE A 35 -12.68 0.36 8.30
CA PHE A 35 -11.49 -0.15 7.61
C PHE A 35 -11.04 0.74 6.44
N VAL A 36 -11.95 1.51 5.82
CA VAL A 36 -11.61 2.50 4.78
C VAL A 36 -11.08 3.81 5.38
N LYS A 37 -11.56 4.21 6.57
CA LYS A 37 -11.19 5.48 7.23
C LYS A 37 -9.81 5.51 7.90
N ASN A 38 -9.06 4.40 7.87
CA ASN A 38 -7.64 4.36 8.23
C ASN A 38 -6.70 4.35 7.01
N LYS A 39 -7.16 4.89 5.88
CA LYS A 39 -6.26 5.57 4.94
C LYS A 39 -6.16 7.01 5.41
N ASN A 40 -5.16 7.31 6.22
CA ASN A 40 -4.66 8.68 6.29
C ASN A 40 -3.89 8.93 4.99
N PRO A 41 -4.43 9.66 3.98
CA PRO A 41 -3.54 10.36 3.07
C PRO A 41 -2.69 11.27 3.97
N VAL A 42 -1.37 11.11 3.91
CA VAL A 42 -0.48 12.07 4.55
C VAL A 42 -0.81 13.42 3.93
N LYS A 43 -1.59 14.22 4.67
CA LYS A 43 -1.86 15.62 4.40
C LYS A 43 -0.55 16.33 4.69
N GLY A 44 0.30 16.38 3.67
CA GLY A 44 1.51 17.21 3.62
C GLY A 44 1.17 18.40 2.71
N ASP A 45 1.31 19.58 3.28
CA ASP A 45 0.67 20.80 2.79
C ASP A 45 1.19 21.28 1.43
N ASN A 46 0.27 21.91 0.70
CA ASN A 46 0.50 22.86 -0.39
C ASN A 46 1.00 22.33 -1.75
N ALA A 47 0.17 22.62 -2.75
CA ALA A 47 0.43 22.48 -4.17
C ALA A 47 1.68 23.24 -4.62
N ALA A 48 2.80 22.52 -4.78
CA ALA A 48 3.90 22.88 -5.67
C ALA A 48 4.96 21.75 -5.79
N ASN A 49 5.00 20.84 -4.83
CA ASN A 49 6.02 19.80 -4.78
C ASN A 49 5.45 18.46 -5.25
N LYS A 50 5.92 18.01 -6.42
CA LYS A 50 5.61 16.71 -7.03
C LYS A 50 5.67 15.60 -5.97
N VAL A 51 4.56 14.86 -5.79
CA VAL A 51 4.51 13.69 -4.89
C VAL A 51 5.68 12.75 -5.22
N LYS A 52 6.32 12.18 -4.20
CA LYS A 52 7.47 11.28 -4.41
C LYS A 52 7.00 9.99 -5.11
N TYR A 53 7.80 9.50 -6.06
CA TYR A 53 7.50 8.25 -6.78
C TYR A 53 7.29 7.04 -5.86
N GLU A 54 7.95 7.00 -4.71
CA GLU A 54 7.74 5.94 -3.70
C GLU A 54 6.28 5.90 -3.20
N ILE A 55 5.70 7.06 -2.91
CA ILE A 55 4.31 7.19 -2.46
C ILE A 55 3.37 6.78 -3.60
N MET A 56 3.63 7.27 -4.82
CA MET A 56 2.79 6.94 -5.96
C MET A 56 2.79 5.44 -6.28
N VAL A 57 3.93 4.76 -6.14
CA VAL A 57 4.04 3.30 -6.32
C VAL A 57 3.29 2.55 -5.23
N ARG A 58 3.40 2.98 -3.96
CA ARG A 58 2.60 2.41 -2.86
C ARG A 58 1.11 2.52 -3.15
N ASP A 59 0.66 3.69 -3.59
CA ASP A 59 -0.75 3.93 -3.92
C ASP A 59 -1.22 3.05 -5.08
N ALA A 60 -0.37 2.87 -6.10
CA ALA A 60 -0.65 1.97 -7.22
C ALA A 60 -0.88 0.52 -6.76
N ILE A 61 -0.01 -0.01 -5.89
CA ILE A 61 -0.14 -1.38 -5.38
C ILE A 61 -1.43 -1.54 -4.55
N ILE A 62 -1.76 -0.54 -3.72
CA ILE A 62 -3.00 -0.53 -2.92
C ILE A 62 -4.25 -0.44 -3.80
N ALA A 63 -4.18 0.30 -4.90
CA ALA A 63 -5.30 0.49 -5.82
C ALA A 63 -5.54 -0.75 -6.69
N LEU A 64 -4.48 -1.37 -7.21
CA LEU A 64 -4.57 -2.53 -8.11
C LEU A 64 -4.97 -3.83 -7.38
N LYS A 65 -4.62 -3.98 -6.09
CA LYS A 65 -5.00 -5.14 -5.25
C LYS A 65 -4.73 -6.52 -5.89
N GLU A 66 -3.63 -6.63 -6.64
CA GLU A 66 -3.27 -7.89 -7.31
C GLU A 66 -2.74 -8.91 -6.27
N PRO A 67 -3.31 -10.13 -6.19
CA PRO A 67 -2.95 -11.12 -5.16
C PRO A 67 -1.50 -11.60 -5.29
N ASN A 68 -0.94 -11.56 -6.51
CA ASN A 68 0.46 -11.91 -6.81
C ASN A 68 1.38 -10.69 -6.83
N GLY A 69 0.88 -9.52 -6.44
CA GLY A 69 1.60 -8.25 -6.50
C GLY A 69 1.45 -7.58 -7.85
N SER A 70 1.65 -6.28 -7.86
CA SER A 70 1.42 -5.48 -9.07
C SER A 70 2.57 -5.60 -10.05
N LEU A 71 2.25 -5.94 -11.30
CA LEU A 71 3.23 -5.91 -12.37
C LEU A 71 3.75 -4.47 -12.59
N ARG A 72 5.03 -4.32 -12.92
CA ARG A 72 5.64 -2.99 -13.14
C ARG A 72 4.96 -2.18 -14.25
N GLN A 73 4.39 -2.87 -15.25
CA GLN A 73 3.59 -2.25 -16.31
C GLN A 73 2.27 -1.70 -15.76
N ALA A 74 1.53 -2.48 -14.96
CA ALA A 74 0.29 -2.01 -14.33
C ALA A 74 0.54 -0.81 -13.41
N ILE A 75 1.66 -0.81 -12.66
CA ILE A 75 2.08 0.35 -11.86
C ILE A 75 2.31 1.56 -12.77
N LYS A 76 3.06 1.42 -13.87
CA LYS A 76 3.30 2.51 -14.83
C LYS A 76 1.99 3.10 -15.36
N ASP A 77 1.07 2.24 -15.79
CA ASP A 77 -0.20 2.65 -16.38
C ASP A 77 -1.07 3.39 -15.35
N PHE A 78 -1.13 2.87 -14.12
CA PHE A 78 -1.79 3.55 -13.00
C PHE A 78 -1.21 4.95 -12.73
N LEU A 79 0.12 5.07 -12.73
CA LEU A 79 0.80 6.34 -12.49
C LEU A 79 0.50 7.38 -13.56
N ILE A 80 0.47 6.96 -14.84
CA ILE A 80 0.14 7.84 -15.97
C ILE A 80 -1.30 8.31 -15.85
N ASN A 81 -2.23 7.39 -15.59
CA ASN A 81 -3.67 7.70 -15.56
C ASN A 81 -4.06 8.55 -14.34
N THR A 82 -3.51 8.24 -13.16
CA THR A 82 -3.90 8.87 -11.89
C THR A 82 -3.17 10.19 -11.66
N TYR A 83 -1.87 10.23 -11.92
CA TYR A 83 -1.01 11.39 -11.65
C TYR A 83 -0.72 12.23 -12.90
N LYS A 84 -1.36 11.91 -14.03
CA LYS A 84 -1.17 12.58 -15.32
C LYS A 84 0.31 12.68 -15.71
N LEU A 85 1.09 11.66 -15.37
CA LEU A 85 2.50 11.62 -15.70
C LEU A 85 2.70 11.41 -17.20
N PRO A 86 3.73 12.02 -17.81
CA PRO A 86 4.01 11.77 -19.21
C PRO A 86 4.48 10.32 -19.40
N ASP A 87 3.95 9.64 -20.42
CA ASP A 87 4.47 8.34 -20.84
C ASP A 87 5.82 8.50 -21.53
N ARG A 88 6.88 8.54 -20.73
CA ARG A 88 8.26 8.70 -21.19
C ARG A 88 9.17 7.73 -20.47
N SER A 89 10.29 7.41 -21.11
CA SER A 89 11.37 6.59 -20.52
C SER A 89 11.87 7.17 -19.19
N SER A 90 11.84 8.50 -19.01
CA SER A 90 12.21 9.17 -17.76
C SER A 90 11.27 8.81 -16.60
N THR A 91 9.95 8.79 -16.83
CA THR A 91 8.96 8.34 -15.85
C THR A 91 9.20 6.88 -15.50
N ASN A 92 9.47 6.03 -16.51
CA ASN A 92 9.78 4.62 -16.33
C ASN A 92 11.01 4.41 -15.43
N LYS A 93 12.10 5.13 -15.70
CA LYS A 93 13.32 5.07 -14.89
C LYS A 93 13.06 5.50 -13.45
N ARG A 94 12.32 6.59 -13.24
CA ARG A 94 12.07 7.18 -11.91
C ARG A 94 11.29 6.24 -10.99
N PHE A 95 10.19 5.63 -11.46
CA PHE A 95 9.42 4.72 -10.61
C PHE A 95 10.18 3.40 -10.35
N ARG A 96 10.97 2.92 -11.32
CA ARG A 96 11.83 1.73 -11.12
C ARG A 96 12.90 1.98 -10.06
N MET A 97 13.53 3.15 -10.09
CA MET A 97 14.45 3.56 -9.02
C MET A 97 13.74 3.66 -7.68
N ALA A 98 12.51 4.17 -7.63
CA ALA A 98 11.73 4.23 -6.40
C ALA A 98 11.38 2.84 -5.85
N ILE A 99 11.08 1.87 -6.72
CA ILE A 99 10.88 0.47 -6.31
C ILE A 99 12.15 -0.10 -5.70
N ASN A 100 13.30 0.06 -6.36
CA ASN A 100 14.57 -0.46 -5.83
C ASN A 100 14.93 0.16 -4.47
N LYS A 101 14.80 1.49 -4.34
CA LYS A 101 14.99 2.18 -3.06
C LYS A 101 13.98 1.74 -2.00
N GLY A 102 12.74 1.46 -2.39
CA GLY A 102 11.75 0.95 -1.46
C GLY A 102 12.03 -0.50 -1.03
N ILE A 103 12.71 -1.30 -1.86
CA ILE A 103 13.19 -2.64 -1.48
C ILE A 103 14.34 -2.53 -0.48
N GLU A 104 15.31 -1.67 -0.73
CA GLU A 104 16.42 -1.39 0.21
C GLU A 104 15.90 -0.93 1.59
N LYS A 105 14.81 -0.14 1.59
CA LYS A 105 14.13 0.31 2.82
C LYS A 105 13.19 -0.71 3.45
N GLY A 106 13.00 -1.90 2.86
CA GLY A 106 12.04 -2.90 3.34
C GLY A 106 10.56 -2.52 3.15
N ILE A 107 10.25 -1.49 2.37
CA ILE A 107 8.87 -1.03 2.07
C ILE A 107 8.19 -1.91 1.01
N PHE A 108 8.98 -2.37 0.04
CA PHE A 108 8.53 -3.24 -1.03
C PHE A 108 9.34 -4.53 -1.06
N TYR A 109 8.75 -5.59 -1.58
CA TYR A 109 9.47 -6.83 -1.86
C TYR A 109 9.04 -7.43 -3.20
N LEU A 110 9.90 -8.28 -3.76
CA LEU A 110 9.70 -8.94 -5.05
C LEU A 110 9.58 -10.46 -4.85
N PRO A 111 8.37 -11.05 -4.86
CA PRO A 111 8.19 -12.48 -4.66
C PRO A 111 8.89 -13.35 -5.71
N ALA A 112 9.04 -12.86 -6.94
CA ALA A 112 9.64 -13.60 -8.07
C ALA A 112 10.98 -13.00 -8.54
N GLY A 113 11.72 -12.31 -7.66
CA GLY A 113 13.04 -11.76 -7.96
C GLY A 113 13.03 -10.41 -8.71
N PRO A 114 14.19 -9.93 -9.19
CA PRO A 114 14.39 -8.52 -9.61
C PRO A 114 13.42 -7.99 -10.67
N LYS A 115 13.05 -8.85 -11.63
CA LYS A 115 12.14 -8.54 -12.74
C LYS A 115 10.68 -8.90 -12.43
N GLY A 116 10.40 -9.42 -11.24
CA GLY A 116 9.09 -9.87 -10.82
C GLY A 116 8.11 -8.75 -10.48
N PRO A 117 6.87 -9.12 -10.13
CA PRO A 117 5.86 -8.21 -9.62
C PRO A 117 6.29 -7.62 -8.27
N VAL A 118 5.73 -6.48 -7.90
CA VAL A 118 6.08 -5.75 -6.67
C VAL A 118 4.94 -5.87 -5.66
N LYS A 119 5.26 -6.23 -4.43
CA LYS A 119 4.32 -6.29 -3.31
C LYS A 119 4.75 -5.33 -2.20
N LEU A 120 3.78 -4.92 -1.39
CA LEU A 120 4.01 -4.20 -0.14
C LEU A 120 4.42 -5.19 0.94
N THR A 121 5.48 -4.89 1.66
CA THR A 121 5.90 -5.69 2.81
C THR A 121 4.93 -5.46 3.97
N ASN A 122 4.63 -6.52 4.73
CA ASN A 122 3.77 -6.43 5.91
C ASN A 122 4.47 -5.73 7.10
N GLU A 123 5.72 -5.30 6.94
CA GLU A 123 6.61 -4.78 7.98
C GLU A 123 6.43 -3.27 8.28
N HIS A 124 5.37 -2.63 7.77
CA HIS A 124 4.98 -1.29 8.24
C HIS A 124 4.41 -1.26 9.67
N LYS A 125 4.59 -2.34 10.45
CA LYS A 125 4.80 -2.23 11.88
C LYS A 125 6.26 -2.57 12.13
N ILE A 126 7.01 -1.63 12.71
CA ILE A 126 8.37 -1.80 13.27
C ILE A 126 9.50 -1.51 12.26
N LYS A 127 9.87 -0.21 12.16
CA LYS A 127 11.23 0.35 12.39
C LYS A 127 11.45 1.63 11.57
N LYS A 128 11.29 2.78 12.24
CA LYS A 128 12.16 3.95 12.04
C LYS A 128 13.48 3.58 12.69
N GLU A 129 14.60 3.46 11.97
CA GLU A 129 15.95 3.87 12.43
C GLU A 129 16.78 4.23 11.18
N GLU A 130 17.49 5.35 11.28
CA GLU A 130 18.35 5.98 10.26
C GLU A 130 19.76 5.34 10.21
N PRO A 131 20.56 5.64 9.18
CA PRO A 131 21.78 4.93 8.82
C PRO A 131 23.07 5.62 9.31
N ASP A 132 24.02 4.86 9.87
CA ASP A 132 25.38 5.33 10.11
C ASP A 132 26.42 4.40 9.45
N ASN A 133 27.01 4.91 8.37
CA ASN A 133 28.42 4.88 7.99
C ASN A 133 29.29 3.64 8.29
N GLU A 134 29.63 2.89 7.24
CA GLU A 134 30.88 2.12 7.16
C GLU A 134 31.74 2.64 5.98
N GLU A 135 32.30 3.84 6.12
CA GLU A 135 33.60 4.16 5.52
C GLU A 135 34.68 3.59 6.44
N LEU A 136 35.53 2.67 5.94
CA LEU A 136 36.97 2.45 6.27
C LEU A 136 37.42 1.00 5.95
N LEU A 137 37.17 0.51 4.73
CA LEU A 137 37.80 -0.71 4.17
C LEU A 137 38.86 -0.39 3.10
N VAL A 138 39.71 0.61 3.30
CA VAL A 138 40.90 0.83 2.44
C VAL A 138 42.10 1.27 3.28
N SER A 139 42.54 0.44 4.21
CA SER A 139 43.80 0.63 4.96
C SER A 139 44.78 -0.55 4.88
N LEU A 140 44.55 -1.52 3.98
CA LEU A 140 45.43 -2.69 3.82
C LEU A 140 45.58 -3.09 2.35
N SER A 141 46.33 -2.31 1.57
CA SER A 141 47.21 -2.82 0.50
C SER A 141 47.76 -1.62 -0.26
N ASN A 142 49.03 -1.30 -0.03
CA ASN A 142 50.00 -0.86 -1.03
C ASN A 142 51.30 -0.55 -0.28
N GLY A 143 51.82 -1.57 0.39
CA GLY A 143 53.22 -1.66 0.76
C GLY A 143 53.95 -2.40 -0.35
N GLN A 144 55.15 -1.91 -0.69
CA GLN A 144 56.13 -2.43 -1.66
C GLN A 144 56.06 -1.84 -3.07
N ARG A 145 56.75 -0.70 -3.25
CA ARG A 145 57.77 -0.56 -4.29
C ARG A 145 58.94 0.25 -3.73
N GLY A 146 60.00 -0.45 -3.35
CA GLY A 146 61.31 0.17 -3.21
C GLY A 146 61.97 0.28 -4.57
N THR A 147 62.83 1.29 -4.73
CA THR A 147 64.06 1.25 -5.53
C THR A 147 64.98 2.36 -5.02
N ILE A 148 66.27 2.03 -4.97
CA ILE A 148 67.43 2.87 -4.63
C ILE A 148 67.57 4.01 -5.64
#